data_AF-I4BQB4-F1
#
_entry.id   AF-I4BQB4-F1
#
_cell.length_a   1.000
_cell.length_b   1.000
_cell.length_c   1.000
_cell.angle_alpha   90.00
_cell.angle_beta   90.00
_cell.angle_gamma   90.00
#
_symmetry.space_group_name_H-M   'P 1'
#
loop_
_entity.id
_entity.type
_entity.pdbx_description
1 polymer ?
#
loop_
_entity_poly.entity_id
_entity_poly.type
_entity_poly.pdbx_seq_one_letter_code
_entity_poly.pdbx_strand_id
1 'polypeptide(L)'
;MAGKPPLRAVKDGETPPAPKKRAPRKAAPRTMAHAAKLSRKTLLETMRDKLAAAIDDPRAHPRDVAALMKSLEDVLVKLDNLDPKKAAAGMPKTAVAETPDEPWDQSAI
;
A
#
# COMPACT_ATOMS: atom_id res chain seq x y z
N MET A 1 30.10 -3.38 13.71
CA MET A 1 29.10 -3.78 14.73
C MET A 1 29.47 -3.10 16.04
N ALA A 2 28.81 -2.01 16.42
CA ALA A 2 29.10 -1.35 17.70
C ALA A 2 28.51 -2.20 18.84
N GLY A 3 29.37 -2.72 19.72
CA GLY A 3 28.99 -3.55 20.87
C GLY A 3 28.16 -2.76 21.88
N LYS A 4 27.29 -3.45 22.63
CA LYS A 4 26.49 -2.82 23.70
C LYS A 4 27.42 -2.35 24.83
N PRO A 5 27.20 -1.16 25.40
CA PRO A 5 27.98 -0.69 26.53
C PRO A 5 27.80 -1.63 27.73
N PRO A 6 28.83 -1.83 28.57
CA PRO A 6 28.74 -2.66 29.76
C PRO A 6 27.69 -2.09 30.73
N LEU A 7 26.91 -2.97 31.34
CA LEU A 7 25.90 -2.62 32.33
C LEU A 7 26.60 -2.03 33.56
N ARG A 8 26.19 -0.85 34.01
CA ARG A 8 26.66 -0.22 35.26
C ARG A 8 25.65 -0.45 36.37
N ALA A 9 26.13 -0.78 37.57
CA ALA A 9 25.32 -0.80 38.77
C ALA A 9 24.98 0.65 39.15
N VAL A 10 23.69 0.96 39.19
CA VAL A 10 23.14 2.26 39.59
C VAL A 10 23.00 2.26 41.11
N LYS A 11 23.44 3.32 41.80
CA LYS A 11 23.28 3.46 43.26
C LYS A 11 21.87 3.94 43.60
N ASP A 12 21.40 3.64 44.81
CA ASP A 12 20.09 4.11 45.28
C ASP A 12 20.01 5.65 45.21
N GLY A 13 19.08 6.15 44.40
CA GLY A 13 18.85 7.59 44.16
C GLY A 13 19.42 8.15 42.85
N GLU A 14 20.17 7.37 42.06
CA GLU A 14 20.69 7.82 40.77
C GLU A 14 19.65 7.65 39.65
N THR A 15 19.31 8.73 38.96
CA THR A 15 18.32 8.71 37.88
C THR A 15 18.91 8.06 36.62
N PRO A 16 18.26 7.03 36.05
CA PRO A 16 18.78 6.36 34.86
C PRO A 16 18.84 7.33 33.67
N PRO A 17 19.89 7.25 32.82
CA PRO A 17 19.99 8.10 31.65
C PRO A 17 18.81 7.84 30.71
N ALA A 18 18.12 8.93 30.33
CA ALA A 18 16.93 8.83 29.49
C ALA A 18 17.21 8.06 28.19
N PRO A 19 16.31 7.16 27.75
CA PRO A 19 16.51 6.37 26.56
C PRO A 19 16.65 7.30 25.34
N LYS A 20 17.80 7.24 24.67
CA LYS A 20 18.01 7.95 23.40
C LYS A 20 16.93 7.51 22.41
N LYS A 21 16.01 8.41 22.07
CA LYS A 21 15.01 8.21 21.01
C LYS A 21 15.75 7.82 19.74
N ARG A 22 15.50 6.61 19.24
CA ARG A 22 16.10 6.13 18.00
C ARG A 22 15.61 7.01 16.86
N ALA A 23 16.54 7.51 16.05
CA ALA A 23 16.19 8.23 14.82
C ALA A 23 15.28 7.34 13.95
N PRO A 24 14.28 7.93 13.27
CA PRO A 24 13.41 7.17 12.39
C PRO A 24 14.27 6.49 11.31
N ARG A 25 14.20 5.17 11.25
CA ARG A 25 14.85 4.42 10.17
C ARG A 25 14.22 4.86 8.86
N LYS A 26 15.01 5.43 7.95
CA LYS A 26 14.58 5.66 6.57
C LYS A 26 14.11 4.31 6.02
N ALA A 27 12.83 4.24 5.63
CA ALA A 27 12.27 3.04 5.04
C ALA A 27 13.11 2.68 3.81
N ALA A 28 13.61 1.45 3.77
CA ALA A 28 14.35 0.98 2.60
C ALA A 28 13.45 1.14 1.35
N PRO A 29 14.01 1.54 0.20
CA PRO A 29 13.23 1.69 -1.02
C PRO A 29 12.55 0.34 -1.33
N ARG A 30 11.21 0.34 -1.44
CA ARG A 30 10.45 -0.88 -1.72
C ARG A 30 10.85 -1.39 -3.10
N THR A 31 11.45 -2.56 -3.14
CA THR A 31 11.78 -3.23 -4.40
C THR A 31 10.52 -3.84 -5.01
N MET A 32 10.48 -3.98 -6.34
CA MET A 32 9.34 -4.61 -7.03
C MET A 32 9.12 -6.04 -6.54
N ALA A 33 10.20 -6.78 -6.30
CA ALA A 33 10.16 -8.13 -5.74
C ALA A 33 9.55 -8.18 -4.34
N HIS A 34 9.76 -7.13 -3.52
CA HIS A 34 9.12 -7.03 -2.22
C HIS A 34 7.65 -6.66 -2.35
N ALA A 35 7.31 -5.68 -3.19
CA ALA A 35 5.93 -5.25 -3.42
C ALA A 35 5.05 -6.37 -3.99
N ALA A 36 5.59 -7.20 -4.89
CA ALA A 36 4.91 -8.37 -5.43
C ALA A 36 4.48 -9.38 -4.36
N LYS A 37 5.22 -9.50 -3.27
CA LYS A 37 4.91 -10.43 -2.16
C LYS A 37 3.83 -9.90 -1.21
N LEU A 38 3.60 -8.60 -1.18
CA LEU A 38 2.68 -7.96 -0.24
C LEU A 38 1.25 -7.97 -0.76
N SER A 39 1.02 -7.30 -1.89
CA SER A 39 -0.29 -7.29 -2.54
C SER A 39 -0.19 -6.80 -3.97
N ARG A 40 -1.15 -7.21 -4.80
CA ARG A 40 -1.28 -6.74 -6.18
C ARG A 40 -1.38 -5.22 -6.26
N LYS A 41 -2.12 -4.60 -5.33
CA LYS A 41 -2.24 -3.14 -5.24
C LYS A 41 -0.88 -2.48 -4.98
N THR A 42 -0.14 -2.96 -3.98
CA THR A 42 1.17 -2.40 -3.66
C THR A 42 2.18 -2.59 -4.79
N LEU A 43 2.10 -3.70 -5.54
CA LEU A 43 2.92 -3.90 -6.72
C LEU A 43 2.63 -2.85 -7.80
N LEU A 44 1.36 -2.62 -8.12
CA LEU A 44 0.96 -1.63 -9.13
C LEU A 44 1.32 -0.20 -8.72
N GLU A 45 1.16 0.16 -7.44
CA GLU A 45 1.62 1.44 -6.90
C GLU A 45 3.13 1.62 -7.07
N THR A 46 3.93 0.60 -6.71
CA THR A 46 5.39 0.68 -6.91
C THR A 46 5.80 0.70 -8.38
N MET A 47 5.02 0.07 -9.26
CA MET A 47 5.25 0.11 -10.71
C MET A 47 4.97 1.50 -11.27
N ARG A 48 3.86 2.12 -10.85
CA ARG A 48 3.50 3.50 -11.19
C ARG A 48 4.62 4.47 -10.83
N ASP A 49 5.10 4.42 -9.58
CA ASP A 49 6.13 5.34 -9.09
C ASP A 49 7.45 5.21 -9.86
N LYS A 50 7.81 3.98 -10.25
CA LYS A 50 9.02 3.72 -11.05
C LYS A 50 8.88 4.17 -12.49
N LEU A 51 7.71 3.97 -13.10
CA LEU A 51 7.44 4.43 -14.46
C LEU A 51 7.43 5.97 -14.51
N ALA A 52 6.83 6.63 -13.52
CA ALA A 52 6.87 8.09 -13.41
C ALA A 52 8.32 8.59 -13.31
N ALA A 53 9.13 8.00 -12.43
CA ALA A 53 10.54 8.36 -12.31
C ALA A 53 11.36 8.12 -13.61
N ALA A 54 11.01 7.08 -14.39
CA ALA A 54 11.66 6.80 -15.66
C ALA A 54 11.22 7.74 -16.79
N ILE A 55 9.99 8.25 -16.75
CA ILE A 55 9.48 9.26 -17.69
C ILE A 55 10.14 10.61 -17.43
N ASP A 56 10.35 10.97 -16.16
CA ASP A 56 10.98 12.24 -15.77
C ASP A 56 12.51 12.23 -15.93
N ASP A 57 13.12 11.10 -16.29
CA ASP A 57 14.58 11.02 -16.51
C ASP A 57 14.97 11.74 -17.81
N PRO A 58 15.78 12.81 -17.75
CA PRO A 58 16.22 13.55 -18.94
C PRO A 58 17.08 12.72 -19.90
N ARG A 59 17.53 11.53 -19.49
CA ARG A 59 18.32 10.60 -20.32
C ARG A 59 17.45 9.59 -21.07
N ALA A 60 16.14 9.56 -20.82
CA ALA A 60 15.23 8.64 -21.48
C ALA A 60 15.11 8.98 -22.98
N HIS A 61 15.20 7.95 -23.83
CA HIS A 61 15.03 8.14 -25.27
C HIS A 61 13.55 8.44 -25.57
N PRO A 62 13.21 9.44 -26.41
CA PRO A 62 11.82 9.88 -26.61
C PRO A 62 10.88 8.78 -27.12
N ARG A 63 11.40 7.82 -27.88
CA ARG A 63 10.63 6.62 -28.29
C ARG A 63 10.21 5.76 -27.10
N ASP A 64 11.07 5.65 -26.09
CA ASP A 64 10.81 4.84 -24.90
C ASP A 64 9.85 5.56 -23.96
N VAL A 65 9.90 6.90 -23.92
CA VAL A 65 8.95 7.72 -23.14
C VAL A 65 7.51 7.44 -23.56
N ALA A 66 7.20 7.38 -24.87
CA ALA A 66 5.85 7.08 -25.33
C ALA A 66 5.39 5.67 -24.91
N ALA A 67 6.28 4.67 -24.97
CA ALA A 67 5.99 3.32 -24.50
C ALA A 67 5.79 3.26 -22.98
N LEU A 68 6.60 4.00 -22.22
CA LEU A 68 6.48 4.12 -20.77
C LEU A 68 5.16 4.79 -20.37
N MET A 69 4.73 5.85 -21.06
CA MET A 69 3.44 6.50 -20.81
C MET A 69 2.26 5.57 -21.06
N LYS A 70 2.28 4.79 -22.14
CA LYS A 70 1.22 3.78 -22.39
C LYS A 70 1.19 2.72 -21.29
N SER A 71 2.36 2.26 -20.83
CA SER A 71 2.45 1.30 -19.73
C SER A 71 1.97 1.90 -18.39
N LEU A 72 2.15 3.20 -18.18
CA LEU A 72 1.66 3.93 -17.01
C LEU A 72 0.13 4.01 -17.03
N GLU A 73 -0.47 4.32 -18.17
CA GLU A 73 -1.92 4.35 -18.36
C GLU A 73 -2.56 2.98 -18.03
N ASP A 74 -1.98 1.89 -18.55
CA ASP A 74 -2.43 0.52 -18.26
C ASP A 74 -2.37 0.18 -16.76
N VAL A 75 -1.35 0.67 -16.04
CA VAL A 75 -1.22 0.48 -14.59
C VAL A 75 -2.28 1.27 -13.82
N LEU A 76 -2.57 2.50 -14.24
CA LEU A 76 -3.60 3.34 -13.62
C LEU A 76 -4.99 2.72 -13.78
N VAL A 77 -5.35 2.22 -14.97
CA VAL A 77 -6.63 1.52 -15.20
C VAL A 77 -6.75 0.29 -14.29
N LYS A 78 -5.66 -0.48 -14.12
CA LYS A 78 -5.65 -1.64 -13.22
C LYS A 78 -5.80 -1.25 -11.75
N LEU A 79 -5.24 -0.11 -11.33
CA LEU A 79 -5.42 0.41 -9.97
C LEU A 79 -6.86 0.86 -9.72
N ASP A 80 -7.46 1.54 -10.68
CA ASP A 80 -8.85 2.01 -10.61
C ASP A 80 -9.83 0.85 -10.50
N ASN A 81 -9.61 -0.24 -11.25
CA ASN A 81 -10.41 -1.46 -11.16
C ASN A 81 -10.27 -2.18 -9.81
N LEU A 82 -9.18 -1.93 -9.07
CA LEU A 82 -8.97 -2.47 -7.73
C LEU A 82 -9.49 -1.55 -6.63
N ASP A 83 -10.01 -0.35 -6.96
CA ASP A 83 -10.58 0.55 -5.96
C ASP A 83 -12.00 0.11 -5.59
N PRO A 84 -12.23 -0.42 -4.38
CA PRO A 84 -13.56 -0.87 -3.95
C PRO A 84 -14.59 0.26 -3.95
N LYS A 85 -14.16 1.53 -3.85
CA LYS A 85 -15.08 2.68 -3.92
C LYS A 85 -15.67 2.87 -5.32
N LYS A 86 -14.90 2.58 -6.38
CA LYS A 86 -15.41 2.61 -7.77
C LYS A 86 -16.34 1.42 -8.04
N ALA A 87 -16.04 0.25 -7.50
CA ALA A 87 -16.91 -0.92 -7.62
C ALA A 87 -18.29 -0.72 -6.97
N ALA A 88 -18.35 -0.05 -5.82
CA ALA A 88 -19.61 0.23 -5.12
C ALA A 88 -20.49 1.30 -5.78
N ALA A 89 -19.89 2.23 -6.56
CA ALA A 89 -20.62 3.32 -7.21
C ALA A 89 -21.32 2.91 -8.53
N GLY A 90 -20.94 1.77 -9.11
CA GLY A 90 -21.41 1.32 -10.43
C GLY A 90 -22.34 0.11 -10.43
N MET A 91 -22.54 -0.55 -9.29
CA MET A 91 -23.52 -1.65 -9.21
C MET A 91 -24.93 -1.07 -9.04
N PRO A 92 -25.86 -1.29 -9.98
CA PRO A 92 -27.26 -0.99 -9.71
C PRO A 92 -27.65 -1.83 -8.50
N LYS A 93 -28.13 -1.19 -7.44
CA LYS A 93 -28.75 -1.88 -6.31
C LYS A 93 -29.91 -2.71 -6.88
N THR A 94 -29.72 -4.02 -6.99
CA THR A 94 -30.75 -4.92 -7.47
C THR A 94 -31.88 -4.92 -6.46
N ALA A 95 -33.14 -5.03 -6.89
CA ALA A 95 -34.30 -5.10 -5.98
C ALA A 95 -34.12 -6.15 -4.87
N VAL A 96 -33.46 -7.28 -5.17
CA VAL A 96 -33.10 -8.35 -4.23
C VAL A 96 -32.27 -7.86 -3.03
N ALA A 97 -31.46 -6.81 -3.18
CA ALA A 97 -30.65 -6.24 -2.11
C ALA A 97 -31.43 -5.28 -1.20
N GLU A 98 -32.59 -4.79 -1.66
CA GLU A 98 -33.45 -3.87 -0.90
C GLU A 98 -34.71 -4.55 -0.34
N THR A 99 -35.09 -5.72 -0.86
CA THR A 99 -36.22 -6.48 -0.31
C THR A 99 -35.85 -7.05 1.06
N PRO A 100 -36.56 -6.66 2.14
CA PRO A 100 -36.42 -7.31 3.45
C PRO A 100 -36.88 -8.77 3.36
N ASP A 101 -36.21 -9.67 4.07
CA ASP A 101 -36.67 -11.05 4.20
C ASP A 101 -38.07 -11.08 4.83
N GLU A 102 -39.01 -11.72 4.14
CA GLU A 102 -40.38 -11.87 4.64
C GLU A 102 -40.36 -12.89 5.81
N PRO A 103 -40.97 -12.56 6.96
CA PRO A 103 -40.99 -13.48 8.09
C PRO A 103 -41.76 -14.75 7.72
N TRP A 104 -41.11 -15.90 7.87
CA TRP A 104 -41.72 -17.20 7.63
C TRP A 104 -42.93 -17.43 8.55
N ASP A 105 -44.12 -17.56 7.97
CA ASP A 105 -45.35 -17.88 8.69
C ASP A 105 -45.49 -19.39 8.89
N GLN A 106 -45.30 -19.85 10.13
CA GLN A 106 -45.43 -21.25 10.52
C GLN A 106 -46.88 -21.74 10.57
N SER A 107 -47.88 -20.85 10.46
CA SER A 107 -49.30 -21.22 10.47
C SER A 107 -49.84 -21.70 9.11
N ALA A 108 -49.00 -21.62 8.07
CA ALA A 108 -49.30 -22.10 6.71
C ALA A 108 -48.87 -23.56 6.43
N ILE A 109 -48.49 -24.32 7.47
CA ILE A 109 -48.15 -25.76 7.40
C ILE A 109 -49.19 -26.57 8.17
#